data_AF-A0A7K0M333-F1
#
_entry.id   AF-A0A7K0M333-F1
#
_cell.length_a   1.000
_cell.length_b   1.000
_cell.length_c   1.000
_cell.angle_alpha   90.00
_cell.angle_beta   90.00
_cell.angle_gamma   90.00
#
_symmetry.space_group_name_H-M   'P 1'
#
loop_
_entity.id
_entity.type
_entity.pdbx_description
1 polymer ?
#
loop_
_entity_poly.entity_id
_entity_poly.type
_entity_poly.pdbx_seq_one_letter_code
_entity_poly.pdbx_strand_id
1 'polypeptide(L)'
;MNSEQDPFGIASGWWGTDGSWRDTEPETREALRRVQGAEEHPDGPPQDAHIWFVHPGETAELWSPGVVSLAEGGEVLAQTRLPPDLPLGAHQLQPADGGPVTHLFVVPERSLRPKRGWGWSAQLYASRSKQSWGHGDFVDLATLANWAEGTGASLLAHNPLGASLPLAHQQASPYYASSRRFWSLLYLRVESVIGADLIGEKLSRAAAAGRALNADQLIDRDQVWALKLTALTEIWAEVRGSRVVQHSLEIAQGDPELTLHAQFCALAEHYQSGWQEWPEEHRHPNMAGVAEFCAAHSDRVAFWRWIHVECEVQLAVAAQAGAGLLADLPVGFDPGGSDAWRDQDLLALDCRIGAPPDQFNRQGQDWGLPPYVPWKLRQAGYAPWLQTLQRMLNHCSALRVDHVMGLFRLFWIPQGMTAAQGGYVSQFGAELLDLAVMEAARAGATLVGEDLGTVESEVREALSTRDVFGYRIGWFAEDPPEQWPANTLGALTTHDLPTVAGLWSGADAEQRAKAGIPPDPDGDQTLRVRLAHLAGVQEGETAPASEVIRSAYRTLANSGSDLAMVTLEDATLMMERPNLPGTTDEHPNWRTALPVLIEDLDSTAAEDIS
;
A
#
# COMPACT_ATOMS: atom_id res chain seq x y z
N MET A 1 -11.20 16.88 19.19
CA MET A 1 -12.58 17.39 19.41
C MET A 1 -13.49 16.39 18.75
N ASN A 2 -13.91 15.37 19.48
CA ASN A 2 -14.53 14.20 18.86
C ASN A 2 -16.02 14.51 18.65
N SER A 3 -16.47 14.32 17.42
CA SER A 3 -17.89 14.34 17.07
C SER A 3 -18.63 13.31 17.91
N GLU A 4 -19.86 13.60 18.32
CA GLU A 4 -20.74 12.58 18.89
C GLU A 4 -20.88 11.43 17.89
N GLN A 5 -20.71 10.19 18.34
CA GLN A 5 -20.82 9.00 17.52
C GLN A 5 -22.03 8.18 17.95
N ASP A 6 -22.61 7.47 17.00
CA ASP A 6 -23.64 6.48 17.30
C ASP A 6 -23.04 5.09 17.59
N PRO A 7 -23.85 4.08 17.98
CA PRO A 7 -23.34 2.75 18.33
C PRO A 7 -22.54 2.04 17.23
N PHE A 8 -22.71 2.43 15.97
CA PHE A 8 -21.96 1.90 14.82
C PHE A 8 -20.70 2.73 14.52
N GLY A 9 -20.30 3.63 15.42
CA GLY A 9 -19.12 4.49 15.25
C GLY A 9 -19.30 5.56 14.16
N ILE A 10 -20.54 5.83 13.72
CA ILE A 10 -20.79 6.85 12.70
C ILE A 10 -20.79 8.23 13.36
N ALA A 11 -19.91 9.11 12.89
CA ALA A 11 -19.79 10.47 13.36
C ALA A 11 -21.04 11.32 13.02
N SER A 12 -21.49 12.15 13.96
CA SER A 12 -22.58 13.12 13.74
C SER A 12 -22.22 14.22 12.74
N GLY A 13 -20.94 14.43 12.50
CA GLY A 13 -20.41 15.45 11.59
C GLY A 13 -18.88 15.52 11.68
N TRP A 14 -18.28 16.49 10.99
CA TRP A 14 -16.84 16.71 10.98
C TRP A 14 -16.48 18.18 10.77
N TRP A 15 -15.23 18.53 11.09
CA TRP A 15 -14.67 19.84 10.79
C TRP A 15 -14.04 19.83 9.39
N GLY A 16 -14.42 20.78 8.55
CA GLY A 16 -13.76 21.04 7.28
C GLY A 16 -12.40 21.73 7.48
N THR A 17 -11.55 21.71 6.44
CA THR A 17 -10.25 22.40 6.47
C THR A 17 -10.39 23.92 6.60
N ASP A 18 -11.57 24.47 6.29
CA ASP A 18 -11.94 25.87 6.48
C ASP A 18 -12.33 26.21 7.94
N GLY A 19 -12.27 25.23 8.85
CA GLY A 19 -12.66 25.38 10.25
C GLY A 19 -14.17 25.43 10.47
N SER A 20 -15.00 25.12 9.46
CA SER A 20 -16.45 25.02 9.59
C SER A 20 -16.88 23.61 10.01
N TRP A 21 -17.95 23.52 10.80
CA TRP A 21 -18.58 22.23 11.13
C TRP A 21 -19.54 21.82 10.01
N ARG A 22 -19.53 20.53 9.67
CA ARG A 22 -20.42 19.91 8.68
C ARG A 22 -21.13 18.72 9.32
N ASP A 23 -22.44 18.71 9.29
CA ASP A 23 -23.24 17.61 9.81
C ASP A 23 -23.23 16.42 8.83
N THR A 24 -23.23 15.21 9.38
CA THR A 24 -23.51 14.00 8.61
C THR A 24 -25.03 13.88 8.48
N GLU A 25 -25.52 14.08 7.25
CA GLU A 25 -26.96 14.12 6.96
C GLU A 25 -27.69 12.84 7.46
N PRO A 26 -28.95 12.95 7.94
CA PRO A 26 -29.70 11.79 8.43
C PRO A 26 -29.78 10.63 7.44
N GLU A 27 -29.94 10.94 6.14
CA GLU A 27 -30.00 9.95 5.06
C GLU A 27 -28.66 9.19 4.91
N THR A 28 -27.53 9.91 5.00
CA THR A 28 -26.19 9.32 5.00
C THR A 28 -26.00 8.41 6.21
N ARG A 29 -26.41 8.85 7.41
CA ARG A 29 -26.29 8.04 8.63
C ARG A 29 -27.11 6.75 8.55
N GLU A 30 -28.32 6.82 8.01
CA GLU A 30 -29.16 5.63 7.80
C GLU A 30 -28.53 4.65 6.80
N ALA A 31 -27.99 5.17 5.69
CA ALA A 31 -27.30 4.35 4.70
C ALA A 31 -26.05 3.66 5.29
N LEU A 32 -25.22 4.40 6.03
CA LEU A 32 -24.04 3.85 6.71
C LEU A 32 -24.42 2.78 7.74
N ARG A 33 -25.50 2.98 8.50
CA ARG A 33 -26.03 1.96 9.44
C ARG A 33 -26.45 0.69 8.73
N ARG A 34 -27.19 0.82 7.62
CA ARG A 34 -27.68 -0.32 6.85
C ARG A 34 -26.51 -1.17 6.35
N VAL A 35 -25.51 -0.54 5.76
CA VAL A 35 -24.31 -1.24 5.23
C VAL A 35 -23.48 -1.89 6.34
N GLN A 36 -23.50 -1.34 7.56
CA GLN A 36 -22.86 -1.96 8.73
C GLN A 36 -23.69 -3.07 9.40
N GLY A 37 -24.88 -3.42 8.87
CA GLY A 37 -25.70 -4.53 9.36
C GLY A 37 -26.80 -4.14 10.37
N ALA A 38 -27.24 -2.88 10.39
CA ALA A 38 -28.28 -2.43 11.31
C ALA A 38 -29.66 -3.11 11.13
N GLU A 39 -29.91 -3.78 9.99
CA GLU A 39 -31.13 -4.58 9.81
C GLU A 39 -31.14 -5.82 10.72
N GLU A 40 -29.98 -6.43 10.93
CA GLU A 40 -29.80 -7.58 11.82
C GLU A 40 -29.53 -7.15 13.27
N HIS A 41 -28.89 -5.99 13.45
CA HIS A 41 -28.46 -5.46 14.74
C HIS A 41 -28.90 -3.99 14.94
N PRO A 42 -30.21 -3.71 15.18
CA PRO A 42 -30.75 -2.35 15.14
C PRO A 42 -30.18 -1.41 16.21
N ASP A 43 -29.75 -1.95 17.35
CA ASP A 43 -29.26 -1.19 18.50
C ASP A 43 -27.75 -0.90 18.45
N GLY A 44 -27.02 -1.47 17.47
CA GLY A 44 -25.56 -1.39 17.36
C GLY A 44 -24.94 -2.76 17.05
N PRO A 45 -23.62 -2.81 16.78
CA PRO A 45 -22.91 -4.06 16.51
C PRO A 45 -23.16 -5.15 17.57
N PRO A 46 -23.10 -6.44 17.19
CA PRO A 46 -23.19 -7.53 18.15
C PRO A 46 -22.04 -7.47 19.16
N GLN A 47 -22.19 -8.21 20.26
CA GLN A 47 -21.19 -8.23 21.33
C GLN A 47 -19.80 -8.58 20.79
N ASP A 48 -18.80 -7.84 21.26
CA ASP A 48 -17.43 -7.89 20.75
C ASP A 48 -16.80 -9.29 20.84
N ALA A 49 -15.89 -9.57 19.90
CA ALA A 49 -15.02 -10.74 19.99
C ALA A 49 -14.19 -10.72 21.29
N HIS A 50 -13.93 -11.91 21.80
CA HIS A 50 -13.02 -12.10 22.93
C HIS A 50 -11.60 -11.84 22.45
N ILE A 51 -11.11 -10.60 22.65
CA ILE A 51 -9.79 -10.16 22.20
C ILE A 51 -9.01 -9.60 23.38
N TRP A 52 -7.80 -10.11 23.57
CA TRP A 52 -6.87 -9.64 24.58
C TRP A 52 -5.60 -9.12 23.91
N PHE A 53 -5.21 -7.90 24.27
CA PHE A 53 -3.89 -7.34 23.97
C PHE A 53 -3.07 -7.37 25.25
N VAL A 54 -1.90 -7.99 25.19
CA VAL A 54 -0.97 -8.07 26.33
C VAL A 54 0.44 -7.71 25.89
N HIS A 55 1.26 -7.21 26.80
CA HIS A 55 2.66 -6.91 26.54
C HIS A 55 3.59 -8.10 26.89
N PRO A 56 4.78 -8.20 26.27
CA PRO A 56 5.77 -9.19 26.66
C PRO A 56 6.05 -9.19 28.16
N GLY A 57 5.97 -10.36 28.80
CA GLY A 57 6.14 -10.50 30.24
C GLY A 57 4.87 -10.28 31.08
N GLU A 58 3.77 -9.82 30.49
CA GLU A 58 2.50 -9.62 31.19
C GLU A 58 1.82 -10.95 31.54
N THR A 59 1.37 -11.08 32.80
CA THR A 59 0.71 -12.29 33.30
C THR A 59 -0.73 -12.01 33.71
N ALA A 60 -1.62 -11.88 32.71
CA ALA A 60 -3.06 -11.68 32.94
C ALA A 60 -3.68 -12.87 33.69
N GLU A 61 -4.59 -12.61 34.63
CA GLU A 61 -5.29 -13.66 35.39
C GLU A 61 -6.32 -14.37 34.53
N LEU A 62 -6.39 -15.69 34.68
CA LEU A 62 -7.34 -16.55 33.98
C LEU A 62 -8.43 -17.02 34.92
N TRP A 63 -9.67 -16.98 34.44
CA TRP A 63 -10.82 -17.53 35.17
C TRP A 63 -10.77 -19.06 35.26
N SER A 64 -10.30 -19.70 34.20
CA SER A 64 -10.10 -21.15 34.11
C SER A 64 -8.78 -21.47 33.39
N PRO A 65 -8.15 -22.62 33.67
CA PRO A 65 -7.03 -23.10 32.89
C PRO A 65 -7.39 -23.21 31.40
N GLY A 66 -6.42 -23.09 30.52
CA GLY A 66 -6.60 -23.19 29.08
C GLY A 66 -5.33 -23.58 28.34
N VAL A 67 -5.46 -23.72 27.04
CA VAL A 67 -4.36 -23.98 26.11
C VAL A 67 -4.20 -22.76 25.22
N VAL A 68 -2.98 -22.24 25.12
CA VAL A 68 -2.61 -21.18 24.17
C VAL A 68 -1.99 -21.85 22.95
N SER A 69 -2.67 -21.78 21.81
CA SER A 69 -2.13 -22.16 20.50
C SER A 69 -1.31 -20.99 19.96
N LEU A 70 -0.01 -21.22 19.75
CA LEU A 70 0.93 -20.18 19.32
C LEU A 70 0.81 -19.92 17.81
N ALA A 71 1.13 -18.68 17.41
CA ALA A 71 1.06 -18.21 16.03
C ALA A 71 1.95 -19.03 15.08
N GLU A 72 3.14 -19.43 15.57
CA GLU A 72 4.15 -20.20 14.81
C GLU A 72 3.97 -21.71 14.98
N GLY A 73 2.86 -22.13 15.60
CA GLY A 73 2.59 -23.52 15.95
C GLY A 73 3.11 -23.90 17.33
N GLY A 74 2.56 -25.01 17.86
CA GLY A 74 2.78 -25.44 19.23
C GLY A 74 1.72 -24.92 20.21
N GLU A 75 1.72 -25.49 21.40
CA GLU A 75 0.73 -25.21 22.44
C GLU A 75 1.43 -25.00 23.79
N VAL A 76 0.92 -24.04 24.57
CA VAL A 76 1.39 -23.77 25.93
C VAL A 76 0.21 -23.84 26.90
N LEU A 77 0.38 -24.53 28.02
CA LEU A 77 -0.64 -24.60 29.06
C LEU A 77 -0.64 -23.31 29.88
N ALA A 78 -1.82 -22.69 30.04
CA ALA A 78 -2.03 -21.56 30.93
C ALA A 78 -2.96 -22.00 32.07
N GLN A 79 -2.53 -21.88 33.33
CA GLN A 79 -3.29 -22.42 34.47
C GLN A 79 -4.13 -21.36 35.18
N THR A 80 -3.47 -20.50 35.96
CA THR A 80 -4.12 -19.39 36.69
C THR A 80 -3.82 -18.04 36.07
N ARG A 81 -2.78 -17.98 35.22
CA ARG A 81 -2.31 -16.79 34.53
C ARG A 81 -1.77 -17.17 33.15
N LEU A 82 -1.69 -16.19 32.25
CA LEU A 82 -0.93 -16.33 31.01
C LEU A 82 0.55 -16.59 31.31
N PRO A 83 1.23 -17.45 30.54
CA PRO A 83 2.67 -17.62 30.62
C PRO A 83 3.39 -16.28 30.33
N PRO A 84 4.39 -15.87 31.14
CA PRO A 84 5.10 -14.60 30.93
C PRO A 84 6.00 -14.60 29.69
N ASP A 85 6.33 -15.78 29.15
CA ASP A 85 7.27 -16.02 28.06
C ASP A 85 6.58 -16.26 26.71
N LEU A 86 5.31 -15.86 26.58
CA LEU A 86 4.63 -15.89 25.29
C LEU A 86 5.39 -15.02 24.26
N PRO A 87 5.69 -15.56 23.06
CA PRO A 87 6.34 -14.78 22.01
C PRO A 87 5.41 -13.69 21.47
N LEU A 88 5.95 -12.70 20.75
CA LEU A 88 5.12 -11.75 20.00
C LEU A 88 4.27 -12.51 18.98
N GLY A 89 3.02 -12.12 18.80
CA GLY A 89 2.17 -12.66 17.73
C GLY A 89 0.69 -12.80 18.09
N ALA A 90 -0.07 -13.25 17.09
CA ALA A 90 -1.49 -13.55 17.18
C ALA A 90 -1.72 -15.02 17.60
N HIS A 91 -2.09 -15.23 18.85
CA HIS A 91 -2.34 -16.54 19.46
C HIS A 91 -3.83 -16.78 19.68
N GLN A 92 -4.19 -18.02 20.01
CA GLN A 92 -5.53 -18.36 20.44
C GLN A 92 -5.50 -19.00 21.81
N LEU A 93 -6.23 -18.43 22.77
CA LEU A 93 -6.45 -19.03 24.08
C LEU A 93 -7.77 -19.79 24.07
N GLN A 94 -7.71 -21.10 24.27
CA GLN A 94 -8.85 -21.99 24.45
C GLN A 94 -9.02 -22.32 25.95
N PRO A 95 -10.05 -21.81 26.63
CA PRO A 95 -10.38 -22.20 28.00
C PRO A 95 -10.75 -23.69 28.11
N ALA A 96 -10.34 -24.36 29.18
CA ALA A 96 -10.61 -25.78 29.44
C ALA A 96 -12.03 -26.03 29.97
N ASP A 97 -12.73 -25.01 30.44
CA ASP A 97 -14.12 -25.07 30.87
C ASP A 97 -15.13 -24.99 29.71
N GLY A 98 -14.64 -24.94 28.47
CA GLY A 98 -15.46 -24.78 27.26
C GLY A 98 -15.93 -23.35 27.02
N GLY A 99 -15.34 -22.37 27.71
CA GLY A 99 -15.52 -20.96 27.42
C GLY A 99 -15.10 -20.57 26.00
N PRO A 100 -15.41 -19.32 25.60
CA PRO A 100 -15.13 -18.84 24.25
C PRO A 100 -13.62 -18.79 23.96
N VAL A 101 -13.25 -19.04 22.71
CA VAL A 101 -11.88 -18.83 22.24
C VAL A 101 -11.57 -17.34 22.25
N THR A 102 -10.43 -16.98 22.84
CA THR A 102 -9.94 -15.60 22.89
C THR A 102 -8.79 -15.42 21.90
N HIS A 103 -8.90 -14.43 21.02
CA HIS A 103 -7.75 -13.95 20.23
C HIS A 103 -6.79 -13.22 21.19
N LEU A 104 -5.59 -13.76 21.35
CA LEU A 104 -4.58 -13.24 22.26
C LEU A 104 -3.42 -12.66 21.46
N PHE A 105 -3.28 -11.34 21.48
CA PHE A 105 -2.20 -10.62 20.81
C PHE A 105 -1.14 -10.23 21.83
N VAL A 106 0.09 -10.70 21.61
CA VAL A 106 1.26 -10.28 22.40
C VAL A 106 2.00 -9.21 21.61
N VAL A 107 1.90 -7.96 22.08
CA VAL A 107 2.29 -6.76 21.31
C VAL A 107 3.36 -5.97 22.06
N PRO A 108 4.47 -5.58 21.42
CA PRO A 108 5.44 -4.71 22.06
C PRO A 108 4.90 -3.29 22.19
N GLU A 109 5.33 -2.54 23.21
CA GLU A 109 4.88 -1.15 23.41
C GLU A 109 5.30 -0.21 22.25
N ARG A 110 6.38 -0.54 21.55
CA ARG A 110 7.00 0.34 20.54
C ARG A 110 7.54 -0.45 19.35
N SER A 111 7.46 0.17 18.18
CA SER A 111 8.07 -0.24 16.92
C SER A 111 9.59 -0.09 16.96
N LEU A 112 10.27 -0.79 16.05
CA LEU A 112 11.70 -0.63 15.84
C LEU A 112 12.02 0.77 15.32
N ARG A 113 12.92 1.48 16.00
CA ARG A 113 13.48 2.74 15.52
C ARG A 113 14.66 2.47 14.55
N PRO A 114 14.66 3.07 13.35
CA PRO A 114 15.79 3.00 12.45
C PRO A 114 16.93 3.88 12.96
N LYS A 115 18.14 3.66 12.44
CA LYS A 115 19.22 4.65 12.61
C LYS A 115 18.88 5.89 11.78
N ARG A 116 19.33 7.06 12.24
CA ARG A 116 19.22 8.28 11.44
C ARG A 116 19.91 8.08 10.09
N GLY A 117 19.22 8.43 9.01
CA GLY A 117 19.67 8.14 7.65
C GLY A 117 18.81 8.84 6.60
N TRP A 118 19.05 8.47 5.35
CA TRP A 118 18.28 8.96 4.21
C TRP A 118 18.00 7.84 3.21
N GLY A 119 17.09 8.08 2.28
CA GLY A 119 16.69 7.12 1.26
C GLY A 119 16.24 7.76 -0.05
N TRP A 120 16.19 6.93 -1.09
CA TRP A 120 15.59 7.27 -2.38
C TRP A 120 14.12 6.85 -2.41
N SER A 121 13.27 7.65 -3.05
CA SER A 121 11.89 7.30 -3.36
C SER A 121 11.74 7.14 -4.86
N ALA A 122 11.33 5.95 -5.28
CA ALA A 122 11.18 5.58 -6.68
C ALA A 122 9.76 5.10 -6.98
N GLN A 123 9.23 5.53 -8.11
CA GLN A 123 8.11 4.85 -8.76
C GLN A 123 8.69 3.72 -9.62
N LEU A 124 8.70 2.49 -9.12
CA LEU A 124 9.39 1.36 -9.76
C LEU A 124 8.93 1.14 -11.20
N TYR A 125 7.63 1.27 -11.48
CA TYR A 125 7.12 1.13 -12.85
C TYR A 125 7.77 2.13 -13.84
N ALA A 126 8.17 3.31 -13.36
CA ALA A 126 8.77 4.39 -14.14
C ALA A 126 10.30 4.27 -14.25
N SER A 127 10.95 3.56 -13.32
CA SER A 127 12.39 3.36 -13.28
C SER A 127 12.82 2.18 -14.15
N ARG A 128 13.12 2.44 -15.41
CA ARG A 128 13.48 1.42 -16.41
C ARG A 128 15.00 1.27 -16.56
N SER A 129 15.47 0.06 -16.80
CA SER A 129 16.81 -0.23 -17.33
C SER A 129 16.77 -0.50 -18.84
N LYS A 130 17.95 -0.73 -19.43
CA LYS A 130 18.05 -1.18 -20.84
C LYS A 130 17.39 -2.53 -21.08
N GLN A 131 17.16 -3.32 -20.02
CA GLN A 131 16.55 -4.65 -20.09
C GLN A 131 15.06 -4.67 -19.77
N SER A 132 14.51 -3.61 -19.19
CA SER A 132 13.08 -3.54 -18.86
C SER A 132 12.21 -3.68 -20.11
N TRP A 133 11.05 -4.31 -19.95
CA TRP A 133 10.04 -4.39 -21.00
C TRP A 133 9.04 -3.25 -20.82
N GLY A 134 9.43 -2.01 -21.15
CA GLY A 134 8.54 -0.82 -21.08
C GLY A 134 8.10 -0.39 -19.67
N HIS A 135 8.51 -1.12 -18.64
CA HIS A 135 8.04 -0.99 -17.26
C HIS A 135 9.12 -1.56 -16.34
N GLY A 136 9.48 -0.84 -15.27
CA GLY A 136 10.47 -1.35 -14.31
C GLY A 136 9.98 -2.61 -13.59
N ASP A 137 10.90 -3.52 -13.30
CA ASP A 137 10.60 -4.85 -12.75
C ASP A 137 11.43 -5.17 -11.49
N PHE A 138 11.25 -6.35 -10.89
CA PHE A 138 11.94 -6.71 -9.64
C PHE A 138 13.46 -6.78 -9.78
N VAL A 139 13.99 -7.03 -10.98
CA VAL A 139 15.44 -7.02 -11.19
C VAL A 139 15.94 -5.59 -11.36
N ASP A 140 15.12 -4.68 -11.91
CA ASP A 140 15.37 -3.25 -11.82
C ASP A 140 15.34 -2.75 -10.37
N LEU A 141 14.40 -3.23 -9.55
CA LEU A 141 14.36 -2.91 -8.11
C LEU A 141 15.62 -3.35 -7.39
N ALA A 142 16.11 -4.57 -7.65
CA ALA A 142 17.38 -5.06 -7.10
C ALA A 142 18.57 -4.18 -7.53
N THR A 143 18.58 -3.77 -8.81
CA THR A 143 19.63 -2.91 -9.36
C THR A 143 19.60 -1.51 -8.72
N LEU A 144 18.41 -0.94 -8.55
CA LEU A 144 18.20 0.34 -7.87
C LEU A 144 18.57 0.27 -6.39
N ALA A 145 18.23 -0.82 -5.69
CA ALA A 145 18.59 -0.98 -4.28
C ALA A 145 20.12 -1.04 -4.09
N ASN A 146 20.84 -1.74 -4.98
CA ASN A 146 22.30 -1.75 -5.01
C ASN A 146 22.88 -0.36 -5.28
N TRP A 147 22.33 0.33 -6.28
CA TRP A 147 22.76 1.68 -6.62
C TRP A 147 22.53 2.65 -5.45
N ALA A 148 21.35 2.61 -4.83
CA ALA A 148 20.98 3.42 -3.67
C ALA A 148 21.95 3.21 -2.49
N GLU A 149 22.30 1.96 -2.17
CA GLU A 149 23.32 1.70 -1.14
C GLU A 149 24.68 2.28 -1.54
N GLY A 150 25.06 2.19 -2.81
CA GLY A 150 26.26 2.79 -3.37
C GLY A 150 26.33 4.31 -3.21
N THR A 151 25.19 5.01 -3.21
CA THR A 151 25.13 6.45 -2.89
C THR A 151 25.16 6.73 -1.38
N GLY A 152 25.15 5.70 -0.53
CA GLY A 152 25.06 5.83 0.93
C GLY A 152 23.63 5.94 1.46
N ALA A 153 22.62 5.69 0.63
CA ALA A 153 21.23 5.64 1.07
C ALA A 153 20.99 4.37 1.90
N SER A 154 20.28 4.52 3.01
CA SER A 154 19.90 3.41 3.89
C SER A 154 18.60 2.73 3.46
N LEU A 155 17.76 3.45 2.68
CA LEU A 155 16.45 2.99 2.26
C LEU A 155 16.20 3.28 0.78
N LEU A 156 15.40 2.42 0.14
CA LEU A 156 14.78 2.65 -1.16
C LEU A 156 13.27 2.43 -1.03
N ALA A 157 12.49 3.50 -1.09
CA ALA A 157 11.04 3.41 -1.16
C ALA A 157 10.57 3.09 -2.57
N HIS A 158 9.55 2.24 -2.65
CA HIS A 158 8.87 1.93 -3.91
C HIS A 158 7.36 2.11 -3.78
N ASN A 159 6.69 2.38 -4.89
CA ASN A 159 5.23 2.37 -4.95
C ASN A 159 4.64 0.98 -4.59
N PRO A 160 3.34 0.88 -4.27
CA PRO A 160 2.70 -0.40 -4.04
C PRO A 160 2.85 -1.36 -5.23
N LEU A 161 3.16 -2.63 -4.94
CA LEU A 161 3.47 -3.66 -5.95
C LEU A 161 2.34 -4.70 -6.10
N GLY A 162 1.16 -4.40 -5.55
CA GLY A 162 0.01 -5.30 -5.46
C GLY A 162 -0.44 -5.87 -6.80
N ALA A 163 -0.97 -7.09 -6.79
CA ALA A 163 -1.44 -7.79 -7.97
C ALA A 163 -2.62 -7.04 -8.60
N SER A 164 -2.56 -6.79 -9.90
CA SER A 164 -3.67 -6.26 -10.70
C SER A 164 -4.66 -7.37 -11.05
N LEU A 165 -5.84 -7.00 -11.54
CA LEU A 165 -6.75 -7.97 -12.14
C LEU A 165 -6.05 -8.65 -13.33
N PRO A 166 -6.19 -9.98 -13.49
CA PRO A 166 -5.53 -10.72 -14.56
C PRO A 166 -6.26 -10.61 -15.91
N LEU A 167 -6.52 -9.37 -16.33
CA LEU A 167 -7.28 -9.02 -17.53
C LEU A 167 -6.36 -8.33 -18.55
N ALA A 168 -6.84 -8.18 -19.78
CA ALA A 168 -6.05 -7.52 -20.82
C ALA A 168 -5.74 -6.05 -20.48
N HIS A 169 -6.73 -5.35 -19.92
CA HIS A 169 -6.55 -3.99 -19.44
C HIS A 169 -5.96 -3.99 -18.03
N GLN A 170 -4.92 -3.19 -17.83
CA GLN A 170 -4.17 -3.08 -16.60
C GLN A 170 -4.35 -1.69 -15.99
N GLN A 171 -4.99 -1.66 -14.81
CA GLN A 171 -5.11 -0.46 -13.99
C GLN A 171 -3.72 0.15 -13.73
N ALA A 172 -3.58 1.44 -14.00
CA ALA A 172 -2.33 2.15 -13.83
C ALA A 172 -2.05 2.50 -12.37
N SER A 173 -3.10 2.77 -11.56
CA SER A 173 -2.94 3.15 -10.16
C SER A 173 -2.46 1.98 -9.29
N PRO A 174 -1.29 2.09 -8.63
CA PRO A 174 -0.84 1.07 -7.69
C PRO A 174 -1.69 1.03 -6.40
N TYR A 175 -2.52 2.05 -6.16
CA TYR A 175 -3.45 2.14 -5.04
C TYR A 175 -4.82 1.50 -5.32
N TYR A 176 -4.99 0.90 -6.51
CA TYR A 176 -6.22 0.22 -6.94
C TYR A 176 -5.91 -1.22 -7.42
N ALA A 177 -5.12 -1.94 -6.64
CA ALA A 177 -4.74 -3.32 -6.93
C ALA A 177 -5.87 -4.31 -6.60
N SER A 178 -5.94 -5.42 -7.33
CA SER A 178 -6.82 -6.56 -7.03
C SER A 178 -6.50 -7.23 -5.69
N SER A 179 -5.21 -7.27 -5.32
CA SER A 179 -4.78 -7.71 -4.01
C SER A 179 -3.57 -6.92 -3.52
N ARG A 180 -3.56 -6.60 -2.22
CA ARG A 180 -2.40 -6.03 -1.52
C ARG A 180 -1.49 -7.12 -0.93
N ARG A 181 -1.94 -8.39 -0.94
CA ARG A 181 -1.25 -9.55 -0.36
C ARG A 181 -0.33 -10.27 -1.33
N PHE A 182 -0.53 -10.06 -2.63
CA PHE A 182 0.21 -10.72 -3.71
C PHE A 182 0.69 -9.70 -4.73
N TRP A 183 1.71 -10.06 -5.51
CA TRP A 183 2.42 -9.12 -6.38
C TRP A 183 2.02 -9.21 -7.85
N SER A 184 2.02 -8.08 -8.55
CA SER A 184 1.67 -8.03 -9.97
C SER A 184 2.74 -8.65 -10.87
N LEU A 185 2.31 -9.45 -11.85
CA LEU A 185 3.20 -10.01 -12.87
C LEU A 185 3.83 -8.93 -13.76
N LEU A 186 3.28 -7.70 -13.76
CA LEU A 186 3.91 -6.56 -14.43
C LEU A 186 5.34 -6.32 -13.94
N TYR A 187 5.65 -6.67 -12.69
CA TYR A 187 6.98 -6.52 -12.11
C TYR A 187 7.88 -7.75 -12.30
N LEU A 188 7.45 -8.82 -12.96
CA LEU A 188 8.33 -9.95 -13.26
C LEU A 188 9.30 -9.64 -14.39
N ARG A 189 10.59 -9.93 -14.21
CA ARG A 189 11.54 -10.06 -15.33
C ARG A 189 11.42 -11.45 -15.92
N VAL A 190 10.87 -11.54 -17.13
CA VAL A 190 10.60 -12.82 -17.82
C VAL A 190 11.90 -13.59 -18.04
N GLU A 191 12.99 -12.92 -18.40
CA GLU A 191 14.30 -13.53 -18.60
C GLU A 191 14.90 -14.16 -17.33
N SER A 192 14.42 -13.76 -16.15
CA SER A 192 14.89 -14.26 -14.85
C SER A 192 13.98 -15.34 -14.25
N VAL A 193 12.94 -15.76 -14.97
CA VAL A 193 12.04 -16.84 -14.57
C VAL A 193 12.69 -18.20 -14.87
N ILE A 194 12.44 -19.19 -14.01
CA ILE A 194 12.98 -20.53 -14.22
C ILE A 194 12.56 -21.11 -15.59
N GLY A 195 13.55 -21.57 -16.36
CA GLY A 195 13.34 -22.15 -17.70
C GLY A 195 12.99 -21.16 -18.81
N ALA A 196 13.19 -19.85 -18.59
CA ALA A 196 13.03 -18.83 -19.62
C ALA A 196 13.87 -19.11 -20.88
N ASP A 197 15.07 -19.67 -20.71
CA ASP A 197 15.98 -20.06 -21.79
C ASP A 197 15.42 -21.17 -22.70
N LEU A 198 14.48 -21.99 -22.22
CA LEU A 198 13.90 -23.12 -22.97
C LEU A 198 13.10 -22.67 -24.19
N ILE A 199 12.52 -21.47 -24.17
CA ILE A 199 11.73 -20.93 -25.28
C ILE A 199 12.58 -20.16 -26.32
N GLY A 200 13.90 -20.05 -26.11
CA GLY A 200 14.90 -19.62 -27.08
C GLY A 200 14.53 -18.38 -27.90
N GLU A 201 14.43 -18.52 -29.22
CA GLU A 201 14.10 -17.41 -30.14
C GLU A 201 12.74 -16.75 -29.86
N LYS A 202 11.79 -17.45 -29.23
CA LYS A 202 10.52 -16.82 -28.82
C LYS A 202 10.77 -15.79 -27.73
N LEU A 203 11.60 -16.11 -26.72
CA LEU A 203 11.99 -15.15 -25.68
C LEU A 203 12.75 -13.98 -26.29
N SER A 204 13.73 -14.24 -27.17
CA SER A 204 14.50 -13.15 -27.78
C SER A 204 13.62 -12.16 -28.56
N ARG A 205 12.60 -12.65 -29.26
CA ARG A 205 11.62 -11.80 -29.97
C ARG A 205 10.71 -11.04 -29.01
N ALA A 206 10.17 -11.70 -28.00
CA ALA A 206 9.33 -11.06 -26.99
C ALA A 206 10.10 -9.97 -26.23
N ALA A 207 11.35 -10.26 -25.85
CA ALA A 207 12.23 -9.34 -25.16
C ALA A 207 12.65 -8.14 -26.04
N ALA A 208 12.88 -8.35 -27.34
CA ALA A 208 13.12 -7.25 -28.27
C ALA A 208 11.87 -6.34 -28.40
N ALA A 209 10.67 -6.92 -28.47
CA ALA A 209 9.43 -6.16 -28.50
C ALA A 209 9.20 -5.40 -27.19
N GLY A 210 9.42 -6.04 -26.03
CA GLY A 210 9.29 -5.42 -24.73
C GLY A 210 10.28 -4.27 -24.53
N ARG A 211 11.56 -4.46 -24.84
CA ARG A 211 12.58 -3.40 -24.76
C ARG A 211 12.30 -2.22 -25.70
N ALA A 212 11.66 -2.45 -26.84
CA ALA A 212 11.28 -1.37 -27.75
C ALA A 212 10.28 -0.39 -27.10
N LEU A 213 9.49 -0.83 -26.12
CA LEU A 213 8.56 0.02 -25.37
C LEU A 213 9.26 1.04 -24.47
N ASN A 214 10.56 0.87 -24.21
CA ASN A 214 11.34 1.87 -23.46
C ASN A 214 11.51 3.19 -24.24
N ALA A 215 11.27 3.19 -25.55
CA ALA A 215 11.39 4.39 -26.39
C ALA A 215 10.29 5.43 -26.10
N ASP A 216 9.13 5.00 -25.59
CA ASP A 216 8.00 5.87 -25.28
C ASP A 216 8.03 6.26 -23.80
N GLN A 217 7.91 7.56 -23.51
CA GLN A 217 7.85 8.04 -22.14
C GLN A 217 6.56 7.61 -21.42
N LEU A 218 5.45 7.50 -22.15
CA LEU A 218 4.20 6.96 -21.61
C LEU A 218 4.23 5.44 -21.62
N ILE A 219 4.02 4.85 -20.45
CA ILE A 219 3.98 3.42 -20.22
C ILE A 219 2.64 2.86 -20.71
N ASP A 220 2.73 1.89 -21.62
CA ASP A 220 1.61 1.06 -22.07
C ASP A 220 1.61 -0.27 -21.29
N ARG A 221 0.89 -0.31 -20.17
CA ARG A 221 0.83 -1.51 -19.30
C ARG A 221 0.11 -2.68 -19.97
N ASP A 222 -0.87 -2.41 -20.82
CA ASP A 222 -1.65 -3.45 -21.50
C ASP A 222 -0.75 -4.20 -22.49
N GLN A 223 0.10 -3.47 -23.22
CA GLN A 223 1.08 -4.09 -24.11
C GLN A 223 2.17 -4.84 -23.35
N VAL A 224 2.69 -4.28 -22.25
CA VAL A 224 3.65 -4.96 -21.38
C VAL A 224 3.07 -6.26 -20.83
N TRP A 225 1.84 -6.20 -20.32
CA TRP A 225 1.09 -7.36 -19.82
C TRP A 225 0.94 -8.44 -20.88
N ALA A 226 0.46 -8.08 -22.07
CA ALA A 226 0.25 -9.02 -23.16
C ALA A 226 1.55 -9.75 -23.56
N LEU A 227 2.66 -9.00 -23.67
CA LEU A 227 3.98 -9.58 -23.98
C LEU A 227 4.45 -10.53 -22.88
N LYS A 228 4.42 -10.09 -21.62
CA LYS A 228 4.88 -10.90 -20.47
C LYS A 228 4.01 -12.15 -20.30
N LEU A 229 2.69 -12.01 -20.29
CA LEU A 229 1.76 -13.14 -20.13
C LEU A 229 1.92 -14.18 -21.24
N THR A 230 2.13 -13.74 -22.49
CA THR A 230 2.38 -14.64 -23.63
C THR A 230 3.67 -15.43 -23.42
N ALA A 231 4.76 -14.74 -23.08
CA ALA A 231 6.06 -15.39 -22.87
C ALA A 231 6.03 -16.34 -21.67
N LEU A 232 5.42 -15.94 -20.55
CA LEU A 232 5.25 -16.77 -19.36
C LEU A 232 4.40 -18.02 -19.63
N THR A 233 3.37 -17.91 -20.46
CA THR A 233 2.55 -19.07 -20.88
C THR A 233 3.36 -20.07 -21.71
N GLU A 234 4.24 -19.57 -22.59
CA GLU A 234 5.16 -20.41 -23.35
C GLU A 234 6.22 -21.07 -22.45
N ILE A 235 6.76 -20.35 -21.46
CA ILE A 235 7.69 -20.91 -20.47
C ILE A 235 6.99 -22.00 -19.66
N TRP A 236 5.78 -21.74 -19.16
CA TRP A 236 4.98 -22.69 -18.39
C TRP A 236 4.80 -24.03 -19.12
N ALA A 237 4.54 -23.98 -20.43
CA ALA A 237 4.38 -25.18 -21.24
C ALA A 237 5.60 -26.11 -21.19
N GLU A 238 6.80 -25.54 -21.08
CA GLU A 238 8.07 -26.26 -20.98
C GLU A 238 8.39 -26.68 -19.53
N VAL A 239 8.08 -25.84 -18.53
CA VAL A 239 8.56 -26.04 -17.16
C VAL A 239 7.59 -26.71 -16.21
N ARG A 240 6.27 -26.76 -16.52
CA ARG A 240 5.25 -27.28 -15.60
C ARG A 240 5.49 -28.71 -15.14
N GLY A 241 6.11 -29.55 -15.98
CA GLY A 241 6.43 -30.93 -15.63
C GLY A 241 7.81 -31.11 -14.96
N SER A 242 8.59 -30.04 -14.83
CA SER A 242 9.93 -30.10 -14.27
C SER A 242 9.89 -30.35 -12.75
N ARG A 243 10.89 -31.08 -12.25
CA ARG A 243 10.98 -31.39 -10.81
C ARG A 243 11.08 -30.14 -9.95
N VAL A 244 11.77 -29.10 -10.42
CA VAL A 244 11.97 -27.87 -9.65
C VAL A 244 10.66 -27.10 -9.50
N VAL A 245 9.91 -26.93 -10.60
CA VAL A 245 8.61 -26.24 -10.56
C VAL A 245 7.57 -27.05 -9.79
N GLN A 246 7.53 -28.37 -9.94
CA GLN A 246 6.63 -29.20 -9.15
C GLN A 246 6.92 -29.09 -7.64
N HIS A 247 8.21 -29.08 -7.27
CA HIS A 247 8.60 -28.92 -5.86
C HIS A 247 8.23 -27.53 -5.30
N SER A 248 8.41 -26.45 -6.08
CA SER A 248 8.02 -25.11 -5.63
C SER A 248 6.49 -24.99 -5.48
N LEU A 249 5.73 -25.64 -6.37
CA LEU A 249 4.26 -25.72 -6.26
C LEU A 249 3.80 -26.54 -5.07
N GLU A 250 4.50 -27.62 -4.69
CA GLU A 250 4.22 -28.41 -3.49
C GLU A 250 4.42 -27.56 -2.21
N ILE A 251 5.49 -26.78 -2.14
CA ILE A 251 5.72 -25.85 -1.01
C ILE A 251 4.61 -24.79 -0.98
N ALA A 252 4.29 -24.20 -2.12
CA ALA A 252 3.25 -23.18 -2.26
C ALA A 252 1.82 -23.70 -1.98
N GLN A 253 1.59 -25.02 -1.99
CA GLN A 253 0.31 -25.59 -1.56
C GLN A 253 0.09 -25.49 -0.04
N GLY A 254 1.16 -25.35 0.74
CA GLY A 254 1.06 -25.09 2.19
C GLY A 254 0.54 -23.69 2.51
N ASP A 255 0.41 -22.83 1.50
CA ASP A 255 -0.10 -21.47 1.61
C ASP A 255 -1.56 -21.40 1.10
N PRO A 256 -2.55 -21.42 2.03
CA PRO A 256 -3.96 -21.39 1.64
C PRO A 256 -4.33 -20.06 0.99
N GLU A 257 -3.71 -18.95 1.41
CA GLU A 257 -4.01 -17.62 0.88
C GLU A 257 -3.56 -17.48 -0.57
N LEU A 258 -2.37 -18.00 -0.91
CA LEU A 258 -1.88 -18.06 -2.28
C LEU A 258 -2.72 -19.00 -3.13
N THR A 259 -3.15 -20.13 -2.57
CA THR A 259 -4.04 -21.06 -3.28
C THR A 259 -5.33 -20.37 -3.68
N LEU A 260 -5.97 -19.65 -2.76
CA LEU A 260 -7.21 -18.93 -3.04
C LEU A 260 -7.00 -17.81 -4.07
N HIS A 261 -5.88 -17.08 -4.00
CA HIS A 261 -5.54 -16.07 -4.99
C HIS A 261 -5.37 -16.65 -6.40
N ALA A 262 -4.67 -17.78 -6.53
CA ALA A 262 -4.49 -18.45 -7.82
C ALA A 262 -5.81 -18.95 -8.42
N GLN A 263 -6.74 -19.41 -7.57
CA GLN A 263 -8.10 -19.79 -7.99
C GLN A 263 -8.89 -18.56 -8.49
N PHE A 264 -8.85 -17.46 -7.75
CA PHE A 264 -9.42 -16.19 -8.19
C PHE A 264 -8.86 -15.77 -9.55
N CYS A 265 -7.53 -15.83 -9.74
CA CYS A 265 -6.92 -15.39 -10.98
C CYS A 265 -7.38 -16.24 -12.18
N ALA A 266 -7.50 -17.56 -12.00
CA ALA A 266 -8.03 -18.45 -13.04
C ALA A 266 -9.51 -18.17 -13.37
N LEU A 267 -10.34 -17.85 -12.36
CA LEU A 267 -11.74 -17.48 -12.57
C LEU A 267 -11.88 -16.12 -13.27
N ALA A 268 -11.13 -15.11 -12.81
CA ALA A 268 -11.12 -13.78 -13.39
C ALA A 268 -10.68 -13.81 -14.86
N GLU A 269 -9.63 -14.58 -15.16
CA GLU A 269 -9.19 -14.80 -16.54
C GLU A 269 -10.23 -15.59 -17.35
N HIS A 270 -10.90 -16.59 -16.78
CA HIS A 270 -11.90 -17.35 -17.52
C HIS A 270 -13.11 -16.49 -17.92
N TYR A 271 -13.61 -15.66 -16.99
CA TYR A 271 -14.77 -14.81 -17.21
C TYR A 271 -14.43 -13.44 -17.83
N GLN A 272 -13.14 -13.08 -17.86
CA GLN A 272 -12.66 -11.78 -18.34
C GLN A 272 -13.29 -10.59 -17.59
N SER A 273 -13.54 -10.75 -16.29
CA SER A 273 -14.21 -9.76 -15.44
C SER A 273 -13.83 -9.91 -13.96
N GLY A 274 -14.18 -8.89 -13.16
CA GLY A 274 -14.21 -8.99 -11.71
C GLY A 274 -15.31 -9.94 -11.21
N TRP A 275 -15.21 -10.35 -9.94
CA TRP A 275 -16.02 -11.44 -9.39
C TRP A 275 -17.52 -11.17 -9.32
N GLN A 276 -17.95 -9.92 -9.24
CA GLN A 276 -19.38 -9.57 -9.19
C GLN A 276 -20.13 -9.94 -10.46
N GLU A 277 -19.43 -10.06 -11.59
CA GLU A 277 -20.03 -10.37 -12.89
C GLU A 277 -20.10 -11.88 -13.17
N TRP A 278 -19.43 -12.71 -12.37
CA TRP A 278 -19.40 -14.16 -12.56
C TRP A 278 -20.78 -14.80 -12.28
N PRO A 279 -21.01 -16.06 -12.69
CA PRO A 279 -22.14 -16.85 -12.19
C PRO A 279 -22.13 -16.96 -10.66
N GLU A 280 -23.31 -17.00 -10.04
CA GLU A 280 -23.50 -17.02 -8.58
C GLU A 280 -22.67 -18.12 -7.88
N GLU A 281 -22.57 -19.30 -8.50
CA GLU A 281 -21.80 -20.45 -8.02
C GLU A 281 -20.27 -20.23 -7.93
N HIS A 282 -19.77 -19.12 -8.47
CA HIS A 282 -18.35 -18.72 -8.40
C HIS A 282 -18.11 -17.41 -7.64
N ARG A 283 -19.16 -16.69 -7.24
CA ARG A 283 -19.02 -15.37 -6.59
C ARG A 283 -18.48 -15.42 -5.17
N HIS A 284 -18.54 -16.57 -4.51
CA HIS A 284 -18.04 -16.73 -3.15
C HIS A 284 -17.05 -17.91 -3.06
N PRO A 285 -15.86 -17.73 -2.44
CA PRO A 285 -14.82 -18.77 -2.30
C PRO A 285 -15.32 -20.14 -1.84
N ASN A 286 -16.26 -20.15 -0.89
CA ASN A 286 -16.79 -21.36 -0.27
C ASN A 286 -17.84 -22.12 -1.11
N MET A 287 -18.20 -21.62 -2.30
CA MET A 287 -19.18 -22.29 -3.16
C MET A 287 -18.59 -23.53 -3.83
N ALA A 288 -19.38 -24.59 -3.93
CA ALA A 288 -18.95 -25.85 -4.56
C ALA A 288 -18.51 -25.66 -6.02
N GLY A 289 -19.15 -24.74 -6.75
CA GLY A 289 -18.79 -24.40 -8.13
C GLY A 289 -17.33 -23.97 -8.27
N VAL A 290 -16.78 -23.23 -7.30
CA VAL A 290 -15.37 -22.81 -7.32
C VAL A 290 -14.46 -24.03 -7.28
N ALA A 291 -14.73 -24.99 -6.39
CA ALA A 291 -13.95 -26.21 -6.28
C ALA A 291 -14.03 -27.07 -7.56
N GLU A 292 -15.22 -27.21 -8.14
CA GLU A 292 -15.46 -27.93 -9.39
C GLU A 292 -14.73 -27.28 -10.57
N PHE A 293 -14.83 -25.95 -10.69
CA PHE A 293 -14.11 -25.16 -11.69
C PHE A 293 -12.60 -25.36 -11.55
N CYS A 294 -12.06 -25.24 -10.34
CA CYS A 294 -10.62 -25.37 -10.08
C CYS A 294 -10.11 -26.78 -10.36
N ALA A 295 -10.91 -27.81 -10.09
CA ALA A 295 -10.58 -29.19 -10.46
C ALA A 295 -10.54 -29.38 -11.98
N ALA A 296 -11.48 -28.78 -12.72
CA ALA A 296 -11.52 -28.83 -14.17
C ALA A 296 -10.40 -28.00 -14.85
N HIS A 297 -9.91 -26.96 -14.17
CA HIS A 297 -8.89 -26.02 -14.68
C HIS A 297 -7.59 -26.05 -13.88
N SER A 298 -7.23 -27.21 -13.32
CA SER A 298 -6.12 -27.34 -12.36
C SER A 298 -4.76 -26.87 -12.92
N ASP A 299 -4.50 -27.07 -14.21
CA ASP A 299 -3.27 -26.59 -14.87
C ASP A 299 -3.20 -25.06 -14.88
N ARG A 300 -4.34 -24.36 -15.07
CA ARG A 300 -4.36 -22.90 -15.09
C ARG A 300 -4.27 -22.30 -13.68
N VAL A 301 -4.89 -22.94 -12.70
CA VAL A 301 -4.67 -22.58 -11.28
C VAL A 301 -3.21 -22.78 -10.90
N ALA A 302 -2.57 -23.87 -11.34
CA ALA A 302 -1.15 -24.12 -11.10
C ALA A 302 -0.25 -23.08 -11.79
N PHE A 303 -0.59 -22.65 -13.01
CA PHE A 303 0.09 -21.55 -13.69
C PHE A 303 0.06 -20.26 -12.86
N TRP A 304 -1.11 -19.83 -12.39
CA TRP A 304 -1.21 -18.60 -11.59
C TRP A 304 -0.45 -18.73 -10.26
N ARG A 305 -0.54 -19.89 -9.60
CA ARG A 305 0.29 -20.15 -8.41
C ARG A 305 1.78 -20.04 -8.73
N TRP A 306 2.24 -20.59 -9.84
CA TRP A 306 3.62 -20.50 -10.29
C TRP A 306 4.05 -19.04 -10.54
N ILE A 307 3.23 -18.23 -11.21
CA ILE A 307 3.52 -16.80 -11.42
C ILE A 307 3.82 -16.09 -10.09
N HIS A 308 2.99 -16.28 -9.07
CA HIS A 308 3.22 -15.62 -7.79
C HIS A 308 4.43 -16.18 -7.04
N VAL A 309 4.74 -17.47 -7.18
CA VAL A 309 6.00 -18.03 -6.67
C VAL A 309 7.21 -17.36 -7.33
N GLU A 310 7.19 -17.14 -8.64
CA GLU A 310 8.25 -16.41 -9.34
C GLU A 310 8.34 -14.95 -8.87
N CYS A 311 7.21 -14.30 -8.61
CA CYS A 311 7.19 -12.94 -8.05
C CYS A 311 7.86 -12.89 -6.67
N GLU A 312 7.48 -13.81 -5.78
CA GLU A 312 8.05 -13.93 -4.43
C GLU A 312 9.57 -14.15 -4.49
N VAL A 313 10.05 -15.01 -5.39
CA VAL A 313 11.49 -15.26 -5.56
C VAL A 313 12.22 -14.00 -6.02
N GLN A 314 11.73 -13.30 -7.05
CA GLN A 314 12.41 -12.11 -7.57
C GLN A 314 12.36 -10.94 -6.58
N LEU A 315 11.24 -10.75 -5.87
CA LEU A 315 11.11 -9.72 -4.84
C LEU A 315 12.02 -10.01 -3.64
N ALA A 316 12.13 -11.28 -3.21
CA ALA A 316 13.06 -11.67 -2.14
C ALA A 316 14.53 -11.36 -2.50
N VAL A 317 14.90 -11.56 -3.77
CA VAL A 317 16.24 -11.18 -4.26
C VAL A 317 16.42 -9.66 -4.23
N ALA A 318 15.41 -8.89 -4.67
CA ALA A 318 15.47 -7.44 -4.65
C ALA A 318 15.58 -6.87 -3.23
N ALA A 319 14.85 -7.45 -2.27
CA ALA A 319 14.87 -7.06 -0.86
C ALA A 319 16.23 -7.28 -0.17
N GLN A 320 17.08 -8.15 -0.72
CA GLN A 320 18.40 -8.48 -0.18
C GLN A 320 19.55 -7.88 -0.99
N ALA A 321 19.25 -7.12 -2.04
CA ALA A 321 20.26 -6.66 -2.97
C ALA A 321 21.18 -5.59 -2.33
N GLY A 322 20.59 -4.53 -1.77
CA GLY A 322 21.33 -3.39 -1.22
C GLY A 322 20.53 -2.64 -0.17
N ALA A 323 20.22 -1.36 -0.41
CA ALA A 323 19.48 -0.51 0.53
C ALA A 323 18.16 -1.16 0.96
N GLY A 324 17.79 -1.00 2.24
CA GLY A 324 16.58 -1.60 2.77
C GLY A 324 15.34 -1.09 2.05
N LEU A 325 14.45 -1.99 1.63
CA LEU A 325 13.23 -1.55 0.95
C LEU A 325 12.27 -0.89 1.95
N LEU A 326 11.69 0.25 1.56
CA LEU A 326 10.54 0.88 2.21
C LEU A 326 9.31 0.59 1.34
N ALA A 327 8.53 -0.42 1.73
CA ALA A 327 7.31 -0.78 1.04
C ALA A 327 6.18 0.20 1.37
N ASP A 328 5.16 0.26 0.51
CA ASP A 328 4.02 1.16 0.66
C ASP A 328 2.69 0.40 0.62
N LEU A 329 1.91 0.48 1.70
CA LEU A 329 0.65 -0.22 1.91
C LEU A 329 -0.53 0.70 1.55
N PRO A 330 -1.25 0.44 0.44
CA PRO A 330 -2.45 1.18 0.07
C PRO A 330 -3.57 1.05 1.09
N VAL A 331 -4.43 2.07 1.15
CA VAL A 331 -5.66 2.07 1.97
C VAL A 331 -6.56 0.87 1.70
N GLY A 332 -6.70 0.46 0.45
CA GLY A 332 -7.62 -0.60 0.05
C GLY A 332 -7.25 -1.25 -1.27
N PHE A 333 -8.25 -1.87 -1.89
CA PHE A 333 -8.10 -2.69 -3.10
C PHE A 333 -9.32 -2.54 -4.00
N ASP A 334 -9.17 -2.98 -5.25
CA ASP A 334 -10.22 -3.03 -6.25
C ASP A 334 -11.42 -3.85 -5.72
N PRO A 335 -12.66 -3.31 -5.72
CA PRO A 335 -13.84 -4.04 -5.29
C PRO A 335 -14.10 -5.29 -6.13
N GLY A 336 -13.68 -5.33 -7.39
CA GLY A 336 -13.75 -6.52 -8.25
C GLY A 336 -12.57 -7.48 -8.10
N GLY A 337 -11.61 -7.16 -7.23
CA GLY A 337 -10.37 -7.87 -7.02
C GLY A 337 -10.44 -9.11 -6.12
N SER A 338 -9.29 -9.75 -5.97
CA SER A 338 -9.11 -10.98 -5.20
C SER A 338 -9.29 -10.79 -3.70
N ASP A 339 -8.82 -9.67 -3.15
CA ASP A 339 -9.01 -9.38 -1.73
C ASP A 339 -10.48 -9.12 -1.43
N ALA A 340 -11.19 -8.40 -2.32
CA ALA A 340 -12.62 -8.18 -2.18
C ALA A 340 -13.44 -9.47 -2.30
N TRP A 341 -13.12 -10.35 -3.25
CA TRP A 341 -13.79 -11.65 -3.41
C TRP A 341 -13.61 -12.55 -2.18
N ARG A 342 -12.40 -12.57 -1.62
CA ARG A 342 -12.04 -13.38 -0.44
C ARG A 342 -12.73 -12.87 0.82
N ASP A 343 -12.67 -11.56 1.05
CA ASP A 343 -13.09 -10.96 2.31
C ASP A 343 -14.52 -10.39 2.25
N GLN A 344 -15.30 -10.72 1.21
CA GLN A 344 -16.58 -10.07 0.92
C GLN A 344 -17.56 -10.02 2.10
N ASP A 345 -17.55 -11.03 2.97
CA ASP A 345 -18.41 -11.10 4.16
C ASP A 345 -18.07 -10.03 5.22
N LEU A 346 -16.84 -9.51 5.18
CA LEU A 346 -16.29 -8.51 6.11
C LEU A 346 -16.35 -7.09 5.54
N LEU A 347 -16.74 -6.93 4.28
CA LEU A 347 -16.70 -5.66 3.57
C LEU A 347 -18.08 -4.99 3.50
N ALA A 348 -18.03 -3.66 3.46
CA ALA A 348 -19.16 -2.80 3.15
C ALA A 348 -19.19 -2.51 1.64
N LEU A 349 -19.56 -3.51 0.83
CA LEU A 349 -19.48 -3.42 -0.64
C LEU A 349 -20.36 -2.33 -1.28
N ASP A 350 -21.44 -1.92 -0.59
CA ASP A 350 -22.29 -0.80 -0.99
C ASP A 350 -21.80 0.58 -0.48
N CYS A 351 -20.54 0.65 -0.06
CA CYS A 351 -19.85 1.89 0.32
C CYS A 351 -18.51 2.00 -0.40
N ARG A 352 -18.05 3.23 -0.59
CA ARG A 352 -16.71 3.55 -1.10
C ARG A 352 -15.95 4.39 -0.08
N ILE A 353 -14.65 4.17 0.03
CA ILE A 353 -13.76 5.02 0.80
C ILE A 353 -13.48 6.28 -0.01
N GLY A 354 -13.38 7.42 0.68
CA GLY A 354 -12.98 8.67 0.06
C GLY A 354 -12.43 9.67 1.07
N ALA A 355 -12.50 10.94 0.70
CA ALA A 355 -12.16 12.06 1.56
C ALA A 355 -13.24 13.15 1.47
N PRO A 356 -13.54 13.86 2.56
CA PRO A 356 -14.49 14.98 2.52
C PRO A 356 -13.93 16.11 1.64
N PRO A 357 -14.79 17.04 1.18
CA PRO A 357 -14.34 18.23 0.48
C PRO A 357 -13.34 19.06 1.30
N ASP A 358 -12.24 19.46 0.66
CA ASP A 358 -11.17 20.28 1.26
C ASP A 358 -10.78 21.47 0.36
N GLN A 359 -9.76 22.22 0.78
CA GLN A 359 -9.29 23.42 0.09
C GLN A 359 -8.68 23.14 -1.31
N PHE A 360 -8.09 21.96 -1.50
CA PHE A 360 -7.47 21.55 -2.76
C PHE A 360 -8.47 20.80 -3.66
N ASN A 361 -9.37 20.01 -3.07
CA ASN A 361 -10.38 19.24 -3.77
C ASN A 361 -11.79 19.55 -3.23
N ARG A 362 -12.41 20.61 -3.79
CA ARG A 362 -13.70 21.16 -3.33
C ARG A 362 -14.89 20.22 -3.50
N GLN A 363 -14.76 19.14 -4.27
CA GLN A 363 -15.81 18.14 -4.45
C GLN A 363 -15.65 16.96 -3.48
N GLY A 364 -14.55 16.90 -2.74
CA GLY A 364 -14.11 15.68 -2.04
C GLY A 364 -13.49 14.69 -3.02
N GLN A 365 -13.15 13.52 -2.50
CA GLN A 365 -12.56 12.45 -3.29
C GLN A 365 -13.36 11.17 -3.08
N ASP A 366 -13.59 10.42 -4.15
CA ASP A 366 -14.12 9.07 -4.12
C ASP A 366 -13.04 8.15 -4.67
N TRP A 367 -12.47 7.29 -3.83
CA TRP A 367 -11.36 6.42 -4.22
C TRP A 367 -11.86 5.09 -4.81
N GLY A 368 -13.17 4.81 -4.76
CA GLY A 368 -13.75 3.60 -5.34
C GLY A 368 -13.37 2.29 -4.63
N LEU A 369 -12.82 2.37 -3.42
CA LEU A 369 -12.37 1.22 -2.62
C LEU A 369 -13.45 0.80 -1.61
N PRO A 370 -13.74 -0.49 -1.39
CA PRO A 370 -14.66 -0.90 -0.33
C PRO A 370 -13.99 -0.84 1.05
N PRO A 371 -14.65 -0.34 2.11
CA PRO A 371 -14.13 -0.44 3.45
C PRO A 371 -14.47 -1.77 4.14
N TYR A 372 -13.62 -2.19 5.07
CA TYR A 372 -13.98 -3.23 6.04
C TYR A 372 -15.01 -2.70 7.04
N VAL A 373 -16.00 -3.52 7.37
CA VAL A 373 -16.91 -3.24 8.48
C VAL A 373 -16.13 -3.42 9.80
N PRO A 374 -15.98 -2.37 10.63
CA PRO A 374 -15.02 -2.39 11.74
C PRO A 374 -15.24 -3.55 12.71
N TRP A 375 -16.50 -3.75 13.12
CA TRP A 375 -16.86 -4.78 14.09
C TRP A 375 -16.73 -6.20 13.51
N LYS A 376 -16.99 -6.39 12.21
CA LYS A 376 -16.78 -7.68 11.54
C LYS A 376 -15.30 -8.03 11.43
N LEU A 377 -14.46 -7.05 11.07
CA LEU A 377 -13.01 -7.23 11.00
C LEU A 377 -12.43 -7.58 12.37
N ARG A 378 -12.87 -6.89 13.42
CA ARG A 378 -12.53 -7.20 14.80
C ARG A 378 -13.02 -8.60 15.20
N GLN A 379 -14.25 -8.96 14.85
CA GLN A 379 -14.81 -10.29 15.11
C GLN A 379 -14.02 -11.41 14.44
N ALA A 380 -13.48 -11.17 13.26
CA ALA A 380 -12.58 -12.08 12.54
C ALA A 380 -11.15 -12.12 13.14
N GLY A 381 -10.92 -11.53 14.31
CA GLY A 381 -9.60 -11.46 14.95
C GLY A 381 -8.58 -10.70 14.10
N TYR A 382 -9.04 -9.73 13.31
CA TYR A 382 -8.21 -8.93 12.40
C TYR A 382 -7.43 -9.73 11.34
N ALA A 383 -7.85 -10.96 11.04
CA ALA A 383 -7.12 -11.86 10.14
C ALA A 383 -6.76 -11.21 8.77
N PRO A 384 -7.67 -10.52 8.05
CA PRO A 384 -7.33 -9.84 6.81
C PRO A 384 -6.20 -8.81 6.92
N TRP A 385 -6.17 -8.07 8.04
CA TRP A 385 -5.16 -7.05 8.31
C TRP A 385 -3.80 -7.68 8.59
N LEU A 386 -3.76 -8.68 9.49
CA LEU A 386 -2.54 -9.41 9.84
C LEU A 386 -1.92 -10.11 8.63
N GLN A 387 -2.73 -10.77 7.81
CA GLN A 387 -2.26 -11.43 6.58
C GLN A 387 -1.63 -10.44 5.60
N THR A 388 -2.18 -9.23 5.49
CA THR A 388 -1.62 -8.18 4.62
C THR A 388 -0.27 -7.70 5.15
N LEU A 389 -0.20 -7.39 6.45
CA LEU A 389 1.04 -6.96 7.11
C LEU A 389 2.14 -8.01 6.98
N GLN A 390 1.83 -9.27 7.29
CA GLN A 390 2.77 -10.39 7.22
C GLN A 390 3.35 -10.56 5.81
N ARG A 391 2.54 -10.40 4.75
CA ARG A 391 3.04 -10.48 3.37
C ARG A 391 3.98 -9.35 3.02
N MET A 392 3.59 -8.12 3.33
CA MET A 392 4.38 -6.95 2.96
C MET A 392 5.70 -6.86 3.71
N LEU A 393 5.67 -7.18 5.01
CA LEU A 393 6.83 -7.08 5.88
C LEU A 393 7.90 -8.15 5.62
N ASN A 394 7.58 -9.22 4.88
CA ASN A 394 8.56 -10.25 4.52
C ASN A 394 9.69 -9.73 3.60
N HIS A 395 9.45 -8.65 2.85
CA HIS A 395 10.36 -8.17 1.80
C HIS A 395 10.79 -6.72 1.99
N CYS A 396 10.62 -6.15 3.18
CA CYS A 396 11.00 -4.77 3.45
C CYS A 396 11.67 -4.58 4.81
N SER A 397 12.48 -3.53 4.92
CA SER A 397 13.05 -3.07 6.19
C SER A 397 12.21 -1.96 6.82
N ALA A 398 11.29 -1.39 6.06
CA ALA A 398 10.31 -0.45 6.56
C ALA A 398 9.00 -0.53 5.77
N LEU A 399 7.88 -0.18 6.40
CA LEU A 399 6.55 -0.16 5.79
C LEU A 399 5.91 1.21 6.02
N ARG A 400 5.59 1.89 4.91
CA ARG A 400 4.69 3.05 4.89
C ARG A 400 3.25 2.56 4.91
N VAL A 401 2.45 3.05 5.85
CA VAL A 401 1.00 2.88 5.88
C VAL A 401 0.38 4.15 5.29
N ASP A 402 -0.18 4.02 4.09
CA ASP A 402 -0.87 5.09 3.40
C ASP A 402 -2.13 5.53 4.17
N HIS A 403 -2.38 6.84 4.25
CA HIS A 403 -3.49 7.42 4.98
C HIS A 403 -3.68 6.80 6.37
N VAL A 404 -2.67 6.91 7.24
CA VAL A 404 -2.64 6.18 8.53
C VAL A 404 -3.81 6.54 9.45
N MET A 405 -4.41 7.72 9.25
CA MET A 405 -5.67 8.14 9.90
C MET A 405 -6.80 7.15 9.64
N GLY A 406 -6.77 6.44 8.51
CA GLY A 406 -7.68 5.38 8.12
C GLY A 406 -7.75 4.22 9.11
N LEU A 407 -6.71 4.02 9.92
CA LEU A 407 -6.77 3.06 11.02
C LEU A 407 -7.74 3.50 12.12
N PHE A 408 -7.98 4.80 12.30
CA PHE A 408 -8.79 5.38 13.38
C PHE A 408 -10.19 5.77 12.91
N ARG A 409 -10.30 6.34 11.71
CA ARG A 409 -11.57 6.65 11.05
C ARG A 409 -11.38 6.65 9.54
N LEU A 410 -12.42 6.25 8.82
CA LEU A 410 -12.46 6.34 7.36
C LEU A 410 -13.70 7.11 6.94
N PHE A 411 -13.56 7.94 5.90
CA PHE A 411 -14.68 8.65 5.33
C PHE A 411 -15.37 7.75 4.30
N TRP A 412 -16.61 7.37 4.59
CA TRP A 412 -17.39 6.42 3.81
C TRP A 412 -18.43 7.15 2.97
N ILE A 413 -18.58 6.73 1.73
CA ILE A 413 -19.51 7.27 0.74
C ILE A 413 -20.47 6.13 0.36
N PRO A 414 -21.73 6.17 0.82
CA PRO A 414 -22.73 5.17 0.42
C PRO A 414 -22.96 5.13 -1.10
N GLN A 415 -23.44 3.99 -1.59
CA GLN A 415 -23.85 3.83 -2.98
C GLN A 415 -24.89 4.90 -3.39
N GLY A 416 -24.69 5.49 -4.56
CA GLY A 416 -25.56 6.55 -5.09
C GLY A 416 -25.33 7.94 -4.49
N MET A 417 -24.42 8.10 -3.51
CA MET A 417 -24.04 9.39 -2.92
C MET A 417 -22.71 9.91 -3.47
N THR A 418 -22.54 11.23 -3.43
CA THR A 418 -21.28 11.91 -3.79
C THR A 418 -20.32 12.00 -2.59
N ALA A 419 -19.04 12.28 -2.83
CA ALA A 419 -18.06 12.46 -1.75
C ALA A 419 -18.44 13.56 -0.75
N ALA A 420 -19.13 14.63 -1.18
CA ALA A 420 -19.62 15.65 -0.26
C ALA A 420 -20.69 15.15 0.74
N GLN A 421 -21.35 14.02 0.44
CA GLN A 421 -22.43 13.45 1.23
C GLN A 421 -21.99 12.26 2.10
N GLY A 422 -20.71 11.91 2.11
CA GLY A 422 -20.19 10.84 2.96
C GLY A 422 -20.15 11.22 4.45
N GLY A 423 -19.64 10.32 5.28
CA GLY A 423 -19.46 10.54 6.71
C GLY A 423 -18.32 9.69 7.29
N TYR A 424 -17.75 10.13 8.40
CA TYR A 424 -16.70 9.35 9.08
C TYR A 424 -17.28 8.19 9.86
N VAL A 425 -16.67 7.01 9.69
CA VAL A 425 -16.91 5.81 10.48
C VAL A 425 -15.65 5.48 11.27
N SER A 426 -15.76 5.46 12.59
CA SER A 426 -14.67 5.09 13.49
C SER A 426 -14.28 3.62 13.35
N GLN A 427 -12.99 3.40 13.58
CA GLN A 427 -12.31 2.12 13.49
C GLN A 427 -11.63 1.82 14.83
N PHE A 428 -11.08 0.62 15.00
CA PHE A 428 -10.32 0.23 16.19
C PHE A 428 -8.83 0.62 16.07
N GLY A 429 -8.55 1.90 15.86
CA GLY A 429 -7.23 2.35 15.42
C GLY A 429 -6.06 2.07 16.34
N ALA A 430 -6.28 2.12 17.66
CA ALA A 430 -5.27 1.69 18.61
C ALA A 430 -4.92 0.21 18.43
N GLU A 431 -5.94 -0.66 18.33
CA GLU A 431 -5.78 -2.10 18.12
C GLU A 431 -5.11 -2.41 16.78
N LEU A 432 -5.55 -1.78 15.68
CA LEU A 432 -4.96 -1.98 14.35
C LEU A 432 -3.49 -1.53 14.29
N LEU A 433 -3.16 -0.42 14.94
CA LEU A 433 -1.79 0.09 15.03
C LEU A 433 -0.91 -0.80 15.91
N ASP A 434 -1.44 -1.31 17.02
CA ASP A 434 -0.76 -2.28 17.89
C ASP A 434 -0.42 -3.56 17.10
N LEU A 435 -1.34 -4.07 16.29
CA LEU A 435 -1.06 -5.22 15.41
C LEU A 435 0.00 -4.92 14.34
N ALA A 436 -0.01 -3.72 13.77
CA ALA A 436 1.05 -3.30 12.84
C ALA A 436 2.42 -3.28 13.53
N VAL A 437 2.49 -2.71 14.73
CA VAL A 437 3.71 -2.66 15.55
C VAL A 437 4.21 -4.06 15.92
N MET A 438 3.31 -4.97 16.25
CA MET A 438 3.63 -6.38 16.52
C MET A 438 4.25 -7.06 15.29
N GLU A 439 3.60 -6.98 14.13
CA GLU A 439 4.10 -7.64 12.92
C GLU A 439 5.40 -7.00 12.42
N ALA A 440 5.53 -5.67 12.50
CA ALA A 440 6.78 -4.98 12.16
C ALA A 440 7.92 -5.40 13.07
N ALA A 441 7.69 -5.54 14.39
CA ALA A 441 8.69 -6.03 15.33
C ALA A 441 9.09 -7.48 15.04
N ARG A 442 8.13 -8.34 14.66
CA ARG A 442 8.40 -9.74 14.25
C ARG A 442 9.27 -9.80 12.98
N ALA A 443 9.05 -8.89 12.04
CA ALA A 443 9.82 -8.79 10.80
C ALA A 443 11.14 -8.03 10.93
N GLY A 444 11.37 -7.32 12.05
CA GLY A 444 12.53 -6.43 12.20
C GLY A 444 12.45 -5.17 11.33
N ALA A 445 11.24 -4.67 11.08
CA ALA A 445 10.97 -3.52 10.23
C ALA A 445 10.52 -2.28 11.02
N THR A 446 10.73 -1.10 10.44
CA THR A 446 10.21 0.18 10.95
C THR A 446 8.87 0.53 10.30
N LEU A 447 7.96 1.15 11.05
CA LEU A 447 6.71 1.69 10.51
C LEU A 447 6.78 3.20 10.27
N VAL A 448 6.22 3.63 9.14
CA VAL A 448 5.97 5.03 8.80
C VAL A 448 4.49 5.19 8.55
N GLY A 449 3.81 6.04 9.31
CA GLY A 449 2.42 6.42 9.06
C GLY A 449 2.38 7.71 8.25
N GLU A 450 1.73 7.70 7.09
CA GLU A 450 1.48 8.94 6.38
C GLU A 450 0.37 9.73 7.09
N ASP A 451 0.76 10.80 7.79
CA ASP A 451 -0.10 11.68 8.59
C ASP A 451 -0.28 13.08 7.96
N LEU A 452 -0.61 13.16 6.66
CA LEU A 452 -0.89 14.41 5.95
C LEU A 452 -2.39 14.70 5.86
N GLY A 453 -2.72 15.97 5.58
CA GLY A 453 -4.09 16.44 5.52
C GLY A 453 -4.67 16.79 6.90
N THR A 454 -5.95 16.46 7.11
CA THR A 454 -6.67 16.81 8.35
C THR A 454 -6.51 15.69 9.37
N VAL A 455 -5.47 15.79 10.20
CA VAL A 455 -5.08 14.74 11.16
C VAL A 455 -5.48 15.11 12.58
N GLU A 456 -6.19 14.22 13.27
CA GLU A 456 -6.50 14.40 14.69
C GLU A 456 -5.26 14.24 15.56
N SER A 457 -5.22 15.00 16.66
CA SER A 457 -4.12 14.93 17.62
C SER A 457 -3.92 13.53 18.20
N GLU A 458 -5.00 12.76 18.37
CA GLU A 458 -4.94 11.38 18.86
C GLU A 458 -4.16 10.45 17.93
N VAL A 459 -4.22 10.66 16.62
CA VAL A 459 -3.45 9.87 15.65
C VAL A 459 -1.96 10.14 15.83
N ARG A 460 -1.55 11.41 15.85
CA ARG A 460 -0.14 11.78 16.04
C ARG A 460 0.42 11.32 17.39
N GLU A 461 -0.38 11.38 18.44
CA GLU A 461 -0.03 10.85 19.75
C GLU A 461 0.13 9.32 19.71
N ALA A 462 -0.80 8.62 19.08
CA ALA A 462 -0.76 7.17 18.95
C ALA A 462 0.47 6.68 18.16
N LEU A 463 0.84 7.38 17.06
CA LEU A 463 2.05 7.07 16.29
C LEU A 463 3.31 7.31 17.14
N SER A 464 3.41 8.49 17.76
CA SER A 464 4.57 8.90 18.55
C SER A 464 4.83 8.00 19.76
N THR A 465 3.77 7.61 20.49
CA THR A 465 3.89 6.74 21.68
C THR A 465 4.38 5.33 21.35
N ARG A 466 4.19 4.89 20.10
CA ARG A 466 4.58 3.57 19.57
C ARG A 466 5.83 3.61 18.69
N ASP A 467 6.54 4.73 18.61
CA ASP A 467 7.69 4.90 17.71
C ASP A 467 7.38 4.59 16.23
N VAL A 468 6.13 4.87 15.81
CA VAL A 468 5.75 4.88 14.40
C VAL A 468 6.04 6.27 13.84
N PHE A 469 6.78 6.33 12.74
CA PHE A 469 7.27 7.58 12.18
C PHE A 469 6.13 8.37 11.54
N GLY A 470 6.01 9.66 11.85
CA GLY A 470 5.15 10.58 11.09
C GLY A 470 5.83 11.05 9.80
N TYR A 471 5.09 11.71 8.92
CA TYR A 471 5.55 12.25 7.65
C TYR A 471 5.61 13.79 7.69
N ARG A 472 6.72 14.39 7.23
CA ARG A 472 6.89 15.85 7.18
C ARG A 472 7.29 16.29 5.78
N ILE A 473 6.48 17.17 5.19
CA ILE A 473 6.68 17.68 3.83
C ILE A 473 7.21 19.10 3.88
N GLY A 474 8.34 19.34 3.22
CA GLY A 474 9.10 20.60 3.24
C GLY A 474 8.25 21.83 3.02
N TRP A 475 7.41 21.85 1.99
CA TRP A 475 6.58 23.02 1.69
C TRP A 475 5.20 23.01 2.37
N PHE A 476 4.85 21.99 3.15
CA PHE A 476 3.59 22.00 3.93
C PHE A 476 3.81 22.25 5.42
N ALA A 477 4.93 21.79 5.97
CA ALA A 477 5.27 21.99 7.37
C ALA A 477 5.34 23.49 7.71
N GLU A 478 4.71 23.88 8.82
CA GLU A 478 4.78 25.26 9.32
C GLU A 478 6.11 25.53 10.01
N ASP A 479 6.62 24.53 10.74
CA ASP A 479 7.92 24.60 11.41
C ASP A 479 9.07 24.41 10.40
N PRO A 480 10.19 25.13 10.58
CA PRO A 480 11.36 24.96 9.73
C PRO A 480 11.97 23.55 9.93
N PRO A 481 12.64 22.98 8.91
CA PRO A 481 13.09 21.59 8.93
C PRO A 481 13.93 21.20 10.16
N GLU A 482 14.79 22.08 10.65
CA GLU A 482 15.62 21.84 11.85
C GLU A 482 14.81 21.65 13.15
N GLN A 483 13.53 22.02 13.16
CA GLN A 483 12.62 21.86 14.31
C GLN A 483 11.70 20.64 14.16
N TRP A 484 11.79 19.88 13.06
CA TRP A 484 10.97 18.68 12.90
C TRP A 484 11.33 17.60 13.92
N PRO A 485 10.36 16.82 14.44
CA PRO A 485 10.65 15.81 15.46
C PRO A 485 11.50 14.64 14.93
N ALA A 486 12.41 14.11 15.76
CA ALA A 486 13.27 12.96 15.42
C ALA A 486 12.49 11.73 14.91
N ASN A 487 11.31 11.43 15.46
CA ASN A 487 10.44 10.32 15.02
C ASN A 487 9.61 10.66 13.76
N THR A 488 10.23 11.20 12.72
CA THR A 488 9.58 11.53 11.45
C THR A 488 10.45 11.20 10.25
N LEU A 489 9.79 10.97 9.12
CA LEU A 489 10.36 10.93 7.79
C LEU A 489 10.09 12.28 7.11
N GLY A 490 11.16 12.99 6.80
CA GLY A 490 11.13 14.26 6.07
C GLY A 490 11.26 14.06 4.56
N ALA A 491 10.45 14.75 3.77
CA ALA A 491 10.56 14.78 2.30
C ALA A 491 10.25 16.20 1.78
N LEU A 492 10.71 16.57 0.59
CA LEU A 492 10.26 17.82 -0.05
C LEU A 492 8.90 17.65 -0.71
N THR A 493 8.68 16.51 -1.35
CA THR A 493 7.48 16.18 -2.14
C THR A 493 7.10 14.70 -1.98
N THR A 494 5.99 14.31 -2.59
CA THR A 494 5.50 12.92 -2.71
C THR A 494 5.06 12.66 -4.15
N HIS A 495 4.65 11.43 -4.45
CA HIS A 495 4.11 11.07 -5.77
C HIS A 495 2.79 11.77 -6.13
N ASP A 496 2.06 12.30 -5.14
CA ASP A 496 0.80 13.05 -5.31
C ASP A 496 1.01 14.56 -5.45
N LEU A 497 2.22 15.02 -5.16
CA LEU A 497 2.58 16.43 -5.10
C LEU A 497 3.42 16.82 -6.32
N PRO A 498 3.46 18.11 -6.69
CA PRO A 498 4.31 18.54 -7.79
C PRO A 498 5.76 18.17 -7.53
N THR A 499 6.53 17.89 -8.58
CA THR A 499 7.99 17.85 -8.46
C THR A 499 8.51 19.27 -8.17
N VAL A 500 9.71 19.39 -7.61
CA VAL A 500 10.32 20.70 -7.37
C VAL A 500 10.48 21.45 -8.70
N ALA A 501 10.92 20.77 -9.76
CA ALA A 501 11.06 21.36 -11.08
C ALA A 501 9.71 21.78 -11.68
N GLY A 502 8.67 20.96 -11.52
CA GLY A 502 7.31 21.26 -11.99
C GLY A 502 6.70 22.46 -11.29
N LEU A 503 6.86 22.56 -9.96
CA LEU A 503 6.41 23.69 -9.16
C LEU A 503 7.20 24.96 -9.51
N TRP A 504 8.54 24.88 -9.57
CA TRP A 504 9.41 26.03 -9.80
C TRP A 504 9.26 26.63 -11.20
N SER A 505 9.08 25.79 -12.22
CA SER A 505 8.85 26.24 -13.60
C SER A 505 7.42 26.72 -13.86
N GLY A 506 6.43 26.18 -13.14
CA GLY A 506 5.00 26.38 -13.44
C GLY A 506 4.39 25.35 -14.36
N ALA A 507 5.18 24.38 -14.82
CA ALA A 507 4.69 23.26 -15.61
C ALA A 507 3.55 22.51 -14.89
N ASP A 508 3.61 22.43 -13.56
CA ASP A 508 2.57 21.78 -12.78
C ASP A 508 1.20 22.50 -12.88
N ALA A 509 1.19 23.83 -12.77
CA ALA A 509 -0.03 24.61 -12.93
C ALA A 509 -0.62 24.45 -14.34
N GLU A 510 0.23 24.37 -15.37
CA GLU A 510 -0.18 24.08 -16.74
C GLU A 510 -0.77 22.67 -16.89
N GLN A 511 -0.19 21.67 -16.23
CA GLN A 511 -0.69 20.28 -16.24
C GLN A 511 -2.07 20.19 -15.58
N ARG A 512 -2.26 20.83 -14.42
CA ARG A 512 -3.57 20.90 -13.75
C ARG A 512 -4.61 21.60 -14.62
N ALA A 513 -4.25 22.70 -15.27
CA ALA A 513 -5.16 23.40 -16.19
C ALA A 513 -5.54 22.54 -17.40
N LYS A 514 -4.60 21.78 -17.98
CA LYS A 514 -4.87 20.83 -19.06
C LYS A 514 -5.82 19.70 -18.62
N ALA A 515 -5.71 19.27 -17.36
CA ALA A 515 -6.60 18.28 -16.75
C ALA A 515 -7.97 18.86 -16.32
N GLY A 516 -8.24 20.14 -16.60
CA GLY A 516 -9.51 20.79 -16.25
C GLY A 516 -9.63 21.19 -14.77
N ILE A 517 -8.55 21.10 -13.99
CA ILE A 517 -8.53 21.56 -12.60
C ILE A 517 -8.39 23.10 -12.60
N PRO A 518 -9.24 23.83 -11.84
CA PRO A 518 -9.16 25.29 -11.76
C PRO A 518 -7.76 25.76 -11.31
N PRO A 519 -7.23 26.85 -11.90
CA PRO A 519 -5.96 27.41 -11.46
C PRO A 519 -6.08 27.96 -10.04
N ASP A 520 -4.98 27.86 -9.28
CA ASP A 520 -4.83 28.43 -7.94
C ASP A 520 -3.52 29.22 -7.84
N PRO A 521 -3.46 30.43 -8.44
CA PRO A 521 -2.23 31.22 -8.47
C PRO A 521 -1.70 31.59 -7.08
N ASP A 522 -2.61 31.83 -6.12
CA ASP A 522 -2.25 32.21 -4.76
C ASP A 522 -1.65 31.02 -4.00
N GLY A 523 -2.24 29.82 -4.15
CA GLY A 523 -1.68 28.58 -3.63
C GLY A 523 -0.32 28.25 -4.25
N ASP A 524 -0.20 28.34 -5.58
CA ASP A 524 1.05 28.10 -6.29
C ASP A 524 2.16 29.06 -5.85
N GLN A 525 1.83 30.36 -5.69
CA GLN A 525 2.79 31.36 -5.19
C GLN A 525 3.21 31.05 -3.76
N THR A 526 2.27 30.66 -2.90
CA THR A 526 2.57 30.26 -1.51
C THR A 526 3.57 29.11 -1.45
N LEU A 527 3.37 28.06 -2.26
CA LEU A 527 4.27 26.92 -2.33
C LEU A 527 5.65 27.31 -2.89
N ARG A 528 5.72 28.15 -3.93
CA ARG A 528 6.98 28.66 -4.48
C ARG A 528 7.77 29.49 -3.47
N VAL A 529 7.11 30.34 -2.69
CA VAL A 529 7.77 31.15 -1.65
C VAL A 529 8.37 30.25 -0.56
N ARG A 530 7.62 29.23 -0.13
CA ARG A 530 8.14 28.23 0.83
C ARG A 530 9.34 27.47 0.27
N LEU A 531 9.26 27.04 -0.99
CA LEU A 531 10.37 26.36 -1.67
C LEU A 531 11.61 27.27 -1.82
N ALA A 532 11.41 28.55 -2.19
CA ALA A 532 12.50 29.53 -2.27
C ALA A 532 13.19 29.72 -0.91
N HIS A 533 12.40 29.80 0.18
CA HIS A 533 12.94 29.87 1.53
C HIS A 533 13.75 28.62 1.91
N LEU A 534 13.25 27.42 1.62
CA LEU A 534 13.98 26.16 1.84
C LEU A 534 15.28 26.10 1.04
N ALA A 535 15.28 26.64 -0.17
CA ALA A 535 16.45 26.68 -1.05
C ALA A 535 17.40 27.85 -0.74
N GLY A 536 17.02 28.79 0.14
CA GLY A 536 17.79 30.00 0.42
C GLY A 536 17.88 30.97 -0.77
N VAL A 537 16.90 30.93 -1.68
CA VAL A 537 16.81 31.77 -2.89
C VAL A 537 15.87 32.94 -2.63
N GLN A 538 16.18 34.13 -3.17
CA GLN A 538 15.29 35.29 -3.00
C GLN A 538 14.03 35.18 -3.88
N GLU A 539 12.91 35.70 -3.40
CA GLU A 539 11.68 35.75 -4.20
C GLU A 539 11.89 36.58 -5.48
N GLY A 540 11.55 36.01 -6.64
CA GLY A 540 11.73 36.63 -7.95
C GLY A 540 13.12 36.40 -8.59
N GLU A 541 14.03 35.71 -7.91
CA GLU A 541 15.31 35.29 -8.48
C GLU A 541 15.11 34.14 -9.48
N THR A 542 15.79 34.21 -10.63
CA THR A 542 15.70 33.19 -11.69
C THR A 542 16.77 32.11 -11.50
N ALA A 543 16.71 31.42 -10.36
CA ALA A 543 17.59 30.29 -10.08
C ALA A 543 17.21 29.08 -10.97
N PRO A 544 18.17 28.34 -11.53
CA PRO A 544 17.91 27.07 -12.20
C PRO A 544 17.24 26.06 -11.25
N ALA A 545 16.30 25.26 -11.74
CA ALA A 545 15.59 24.27 -10.92
C ALA A 545 16.55 23.29 -10.22
N SER A 546 17.63 22.89 -10.88
CA SER A 546 18.67 22.02 -10.30
C SER A 546 19.36 22.64 -9.07
N GLU A 547 19.55 23.97 -9.06
CA GLU A 547 20.11 24.68 -7.91
C GLU A 547 19.11 24.71 -6.75
N VAL A 548 17.84 24.99 -7.04
CA VAL A 548 16.75 25.01 -6.06
C VAL A 548 16.58 23.64 -5.41
N ILE A 549 16.56 22.57 -6.22
CA ILE A 549 16.46 21.17 -5.76
C ILE A 549 17.60 20.86 -4.79
N ARG A 550 18.85 21.05 -5.22
CA ARG A 550 20.03 20.74 -4.42
C ARG A 550 20.06 21.51 -3.11
N SER A 551 19.73 22.81 -3.14
CA SER A 551 19.72 23.63 -1.92
C SER A 551 18.60 23.23 -0.97
N ALA A 552 17.40 22.94 -1.48
CA ALA A 552 16.28 22.49 -0.65
C ALA A 552 16.56 21.12 -0.01
N TYR A 553 17.16 20.17 -0.74
CA TYR A 553 17.57 18.88 -0.17
C TYR A 553 18.72 19.01 0.84
N ARG A 554 19.64 19.97 0.66
CA ARG A 554 20.64 20.28 1.69
C ARG A 554 20.01 20.80 2.98
N THR A 555 18.95 21.60 2.89
CA THR A 555 18.18 22.02 4.07
C THR A 555 17.48 20.83 4.70
N LEU A 556 16.86 19.95 3.90
CA LEU A 556 16.21 18.72 4.39
C LEU A 556 17.20 17.78 5.09
N ALA A 557 18.42 17.64 4.59
CA ALA A 557 19.47 16.81 5.20
C ALA A 557 19.85 17.28 6.62
N ASN A 558 19.65 18.57 6.91
CA ASN A 558 19.86 19.17 8.22
C ASN A 558 18.58 19.25 9.08
N SER A 559 17.48 18.60 8.64
CA SER A 559 16.23 18.57 9.39
C SER A 559 16.35 17.82 10.72
N GLY A 560 15.41 18.04 11.63
CA GLY A 560 15.34 17.31 12.88
C GLY A 560 14.84 15.85 12.74
N SER A 561 14.30 15.47 11.58
CA SER A 561 13.84 14.12 11.25
C SER A 561 14.97 13.08 11.31
N ASP A 562 14.66 11.87 11.79
CA ASP A 562 15.61 10.74 11.76
C ASP A 562 15.72 10.14 10.35
N LEU A 563 14.70 10.26 9.49
CA LEU A 563 14.77 9.83 8.10
C LEU A 563 14.51 11.01 7.15
N ALA A 564 15.24 11.06 6.04
CA ALA A 564 14.98 11.97 4.93
C ALA A 564 14.84 11.21 3.60
N MET A 565 13.88 11.59 2.76
CA MET A 565 13.66 10.94 1.45
C MET A 565 13.86 11.92 0.30
N VAL A 566 14.55 11.46 -0.74
CA VAL A 566 14.79 12.17 -2.00
C VAL A 566 14.08 11.44 -3.13
N THR A 567 13.33 12.14 -3.96
CA THR A 567 12.61 11.53 -5.08
C THR A 567 13.51 11.39 -6.32
N LEU A 568 13.35 10.31 -7.08
CA LEU A 568 14.06 10.16 -8.36
C LEU A 568 13.57 11.16 -9.41
N GLU A 569 12.33 11.62 -9.32
CA GLU A 569 11.78 12.68 -10.18
C GLU A 569 12.56 13.98 -10.00
N ASP A 570 12.83 14.41 -8.76
CA ASP A 570 13.64 15.60 -8.52
C ASP A 570 15.11 15.38 -8.93
N ALA A 571 15.67 14.19 -8.64
CA ALA A 571 17.04 13.85 -9.02
C ALA A 571 17.28 13.91 -10.54
N THR A 572 16.23 13.65 -11.32
CA THR A 572 16.26 13.62 -12.78
C THR A 572 15.64 14.88 -13.41
N LEU A 573 15.32 15.90 -12.60
CA LEU A 573 14.70 17.17 -13.03
C LEU A 573 13.37 16.98 -13.78
N MET A 574 12.63 15.92 -13.48
CA MET A 574 11.34 15.63 -14.07
C MET A 574 10.34 16.72 -13.69
N MET A 575 9.56 17.22 -14.67
CA MET A 575 8.57 18.28 -14.43
C MET A 575 7.19 17.72 -14.12
N GLU A 576 6.88 16.55 -14.66
CA GLU A 576 5.65 15.80 -14.46
C GLU A 576 5.67 15.12 -13.09
N ARG A 577 4.59 15.30 -12.31
CA ARG A 577 4.36 14.48 -11.12
C ARG A 577 3.88 13.07 -11.53
N PRO A 578 4.12 12.04 -10.69
CA PRO A 578 3.61 10.70 -10.95
C PRO A 578 2.09 10.62 -10.98
N ASN A 579 1.41 11.33 -10.08
CA ASN A 579 -0.04 11.31 -9.93
C ASN A 579 -0.60 12.71 -9.68
N LEU A 580 -1.72 13.01 -10.32
CA LEU A 580 -2.52 14.21 -10.09
C LEU A 580 -3.83 13.82 -9.39
N PRO A 581 -3.92 13.95 -8.05
CA PRO A 581 -5.09 13.56 -7.29
C PRO A 581 -6.40 14.17 -7.81
N GLY A 582 -7.47 13.38 -7.82
CA GLY A 582 -8.78 13.79 -8.32
C GLY A 582 -8.94 13.71 -9.85
N THR A 583 -7.99 13.10 -10.55
CA THR A 583 -8.10 12.81 -11.99
C THR A 583 -8.03 11.30 -12.24
N THR A 584 -8.61 10.87 -13.36
CA THR A 584 -8.59 9.48 -13.82
C THR A 584 -7.89 9.42 -15.18
N ASP A 585 -8.57 9.84 -16.24
CA ASP A 585 -8.09 9.87 -17.62
C ASP A 585 -7.62 11.27 -18.07
N GLU A 586 -7.87 12.32 -17.28
CA GLU A 586 -7.53 13.70 -17.59
C GLU A 586 -6.02 13.98 -17.50
N HIS A 587 -5.28 13.14 -16.79
CA HIS A 587 -3.84 13.18 -16.63
C HIS A 587 -3.27 11.76 -16.77
N PRO A 588 -2.05 11.57 -17.33
CA PRO A 588 -1.43 10.24 -17.44
C PRO A 588 -0.88 9.73 -16.10
N ASN A 589 -1.77 9.62 -15.10
CA ASN A 589 -1.45 9.16 -13.76
C ASN A 589 -0.74 7.81 -13.80
N TRP A 590 0.38 7.72 -13.08
CA TRP A 590 1.20 6.51 -12.93
C TRP A 590 1.77 5.97 -14.23
N ARG A 591 1.81 6.75 -15.31
CA ARG A 591 2.20 6.26 -16.65
C ARG A 591 3.43 6.92 -17.21
N THR A 592 4.03 7.89 -16.55
CA THR A 592 5.19 8.59 -17.08
C THR A 592 6.47 7.94 -16.57
N ALA A 593 7.31 7.46 -17.48
CA ALA A 593 8.64 6.94 -17.15
C ALA A 593 9.61 8.07 -16.82
N LEU A 594 10.63 7.76 -16.00
CA LEU A 594 11.74 8.68 -15.74
C LEU A 594 12.45 9.01 -17.06
N PRO A 595 13.03 10.23 -17.19
CA PRO A 595 13.68 10.67 -18.42
C PRO A 595 15.01 9.96 -18.70
N VAL A 596 15.52 9.17 -17.75
CA VAL A 596 16.77 8.42 -17.85
C VAL A 596 16.57 6.98 -17.42
N LEU A 597 17.45 6.10 -17.92
CA LEU A 597 17.50 4.71 -17.49
C LEU A 597 18.34 4.58 -16.21
N ILE A 598 18.12 3.48 -15.47
CA ILE A 598 18.83 3.19 -14.21
C ILE A 598 20.35 3.22 -14.40
N GLU A 599 20.86 2.67 -15.50
CA GLU A 599 22.31 2.64 -15.78
C GLU A 599 22.93 4.03 -16.02
N ASP A 600 22.10 5.05 -16.25
CA ASP A 600 22.54 6.40 -16.57
C ASP A 600 22.27 7.38 -15.40
N LEU A 601 21.78 6.91 -14.23
CA LEU A 601 21.48 7.76 -13.06
C LEU A 601 22.70 8.54 -12.57
N ASP A 602 23.88 7.92 -12.52
CA ASP A 602 25.13 8.57 -12.10
C ASP A 602 25.52 9.73 -13.05
N SER A 603 25.10 9.70 -14.32
CA SER A 603 25.40 10.76 -15.28
C SER A 603 24.51 12.00 -15.16
N THR A 604 23.59 12.02 -14.18
CA THR A 604 22.60 13.08 -13.97
C THR A 604 22.89 13.91 -12.72
N ALA A 605 22.02 14.90 -12.44
CA ALA A 605 22.08 15.70 -11.22
C ALA A 605 21.93 14.84 -9.93
N ALA A 606 21.61 13.56 -10.03
CA ALA A 606 21.61 12.63 -8.91
C ALA A 606 22.96 12.56 -8.18
N GLU A 607 24.10 12.59 -8.90
CA GLU A 607 25.45 12.66 -8.29
C GLU A 607 25.68 13.95 -7.47
N ASP A 608 25.02 15.04 -7.86
CA ASP A 608 25.14 16.34 -7.18
C ASP A 608 24.14 16.50 -6.00
N ILE A 609 23.15 15.60 -5.90
CA ILE A 609 22.07 15.63 -4.90
C ILE A 609 22.30 14.61 -3.78
N SER A 610 22.86 13.43 -4.10
CA SER A 610 23.36 12.45 -3.11
C SER A 610 24.55 13.02 -2.33
#